data_AF-A0A0R3SA53-F1
#
_entry.id   AF-A0A0R3SA53-F1
#
_cell.length_a   1.000
_cell.length_b   1.000
_cell.length_c   1.000
_cell.angle_alpha   90.00
_cell.angle_beta   90.00
_cell.angle_gamma   90.00
#
_symmetry.space_group_name_H-M   'P 1'
#
loop_
_entity.id
_entity.type
_entity.pdbx_description
1 polymer ?
#
loop_
_entity_poly.entity_id
_entity_poly.type
_entity_poly.pdbx_seq_one_letter_code
_entity_poly.pdbx_strand_id
1 'polypeptide(L)'
;MADCCVLYIAKNFNSVATKCWDGEEQKDILHLHPDYFAEAAPAVGETQRQPGETEMPKCEHLTSLSKEDVNLYCVHLCNMHLTPNSLSFLRGHTLVQISASNIVRVDLLDFLQCLDAPTFATLQILSLRGIKMRKKSTLPAITALGRLKSLQHLQSLDISLTRVNNINCLRELKDNLRVLKMYGLRVKRRRCFKRFLSTILELQELRILDASHYGVGGDVRYQHVDRLCGSGVLPHLKELDINGNPFCLTGVDVSKFTENHPNLKNIGLVAWRTPEDRPHFDGICATYPTINIVGGESEDQMIKALRMYSDRPLYLRSIIERVDNLHIHDVAYVTANLLKHVLTAIGGNISQRSVVASGVNLLYDIVKMRDDLNELPRELLGEMTNIALIGIEEYR
;
A
#
# COMPACT_ATOMS: atom_id res chain seq x y z
N MET A 1 15.02 16.14 6.03
CA MET A 1 15.53 15.98 7.42
C MET A 1 15.65 14.49 7.69
N ALA A 2 16.81 14.04 8.15
CA ALA A 2 17.31 12.69 7.99
C ALA A 2 16.49 11.61 8.74
N ASP A 3 15.91 10.68 7.97
CA ASP A 3 15.03 9.58 8.39
C ASP A 3 15.80 8.24 8.56
N CYS A 4 17.03 8.28 9.09
CA CYS A 4 17.95 7.14 9.01
C CYS A 4 18.37 6.49 10.34
N CYS A 5 17.96 6.99 11.51
CA CYS A 5 18.55 6.51 12.77
C CYS A 5 18.33 5.01 13.04
N VAL A 6 17.12 4.47 12.92
CA VAL A 6 16.87 3.07 13.33
C VAL A 6 17.46 2.05 12.36
N LEU A 7 17.37 2.29 11.05
CA LEU A 7 17.98 1.40 10.04
C LEU A 7 19.51 1.49 10.06
N TYR A 8 20.06 2.68 10.30
CA TYR A 8 21.49 2.84 10.49
C TYR A 8 21.97 2.15 11.75
N ILE A 9 21.31 2.36 12.90
CA ILE A 9 21.62 1.68 14.17
C ILE A 9 21.51 0.17 14.00
N ALA A 10 20.47 -0.33 13.33
CA ALA A 10 20.32 -1.76 13.04
C ALA A 10 21.47 -2.32 12.17
N LYS A 11 21.87 -1.59 11.11
CA LYS A 11 22.95 -2.00 10.21
C LYS A 11 24.35 -1.88 10.83
N ASN A 12 24.49 -0.98 11.81
CA ASN A 12 25.77 -0.63 12.43
C ASN A 12 25.79 -0.99 13.93
N PHE A 13 24.91 -1.89 14.40
CA PHE A 13 24.70 -2.11 15.83
C PHE A 13 26.01 -2.43 16.57
N ASN A 14 26.86 -3.27 15.98
CA ASN A 14 28.14 -3.65 16.57
C ASN A 14 29.20 -2.53 16.58
N SER A 15 29.04 -1.46 15.80
CA SER A 15 29.94 -0.30 15.79
C SER A 15 29.42 0.88 16.60
N VAL A 16 28.11 0.93 16.87
CA VAL A 16 27.49 1.96 17.72
C VAL A 16 27.08 1.45 19.11
N ALA A 17 27.29 0.18 19.43
CA ALA A 17 27.05 -0.39 20.76
C ALA A 17 28.32 -1.02 21.35
N THR A 18 28.57 -0.80 22.63
CA THR A 18 29.61 -1.50 23.40
C THR A 18 29.00 -2.39 24.48
N LYS A 19 29.55 -3.58 24.65
CA LYS A 19 29.16 -4.49 25.74
C LYS A 19 29.76 -4.03 27.07
N CYS A 20 28.92 -3.87 28.08
CA CYS A 20 29.28 -3.55 29.46
C CYS A 20 28.75 -4.64 30.41
N TRP A 21 29.50 -4.91 31.47
CA TRP A 21 29.15 -5.89 32.49
C TRP A 21 28.88 -5.15 33.79
N ASP A 22 27.69 -5.29 34.36
CA ASP A 22 27.29 -4.55 35.58
C ASP A 22 27.30 -5.40 36.86
N GLY A 23 27.73 -6.67 36.75
CA GLY A 23 27.83 -7.59 37.88
C GLY A 23 26.74 -8.65 37.92
N GLU A 24 25.63 -8.49 37.18
CA GLU A 24 24.57 -9.50 37.10
C GLU A 24 24.34 -10.02 35.67
N GLU A 25 24.35 -9.14 34.65
CA GLU A 25 24.19 -9.55 33.25
C GLU A 25 25.03 -8.68 32.28
N GLN A 26 25.23 -9.18 31.06
CA GLN A 26 25.92 -8.44 29.99
C GLN A 26 24.93 -7.51 29.29
N LYS A 27 25.19 -6.19 29.31
CA LYS A 27 24.34 -5.15 28.73
C LYS A 27 25.03 -4.49 27.54
N ASP A 28 24.28 -4.23 26.47
CA ASP A 28 24.75 -3.42 25.34
C ASP A 28 24.45 -1.94 25.61
N ILE A 29 25.48 -1.10 25.61
CA ILE A 29 25.40 0.37 25.75
C ILE A 29 25.56 1.01 24.37
N LEU A 30 24.57 1.77 23.93
CA LEU A 30 24.59 2.46 22.64
C LEU A 30 25.28 3.82 22.76
N HIS A 31 26.33 4.05 21.97
CA HIS A 31 27.03 5.34 21.88
C HIS A 31 26.56 6.09 20.63
N LEU A 32 25.66 7.06 20.82
CA LEU A 32 25.27 7.98 19.74
C LEU A 32 25.93 9.34 19.98
N HIS A 33 26.90 9.70 19.13
CA HIS A 33 27.46 11.07 19.14
C HIS A 33 26.43 12.04 18.54
N PRO A 34 26.26 13.25 19.10
CA PRO A 34 25.30 14.24 18.58
C PRO A 34 25.53 14.65 17.11
N ASP A 35 26.68 14.32 16.52
CA ASP A 35 27.02 14.60 15.13
C ASP A 35 26.66 13.47 14.13
N TYR A 36 26.11 12.33 14.58
CA TYR A 36 25.64 11.26 13.69
C TYR A 36 24.25 11.55 13.10
N PHE A 37 24.13 12.67 12.38
CA PHE A 37 23.14 12.82 11.31
C PHE A 37 23.86 12.52 10.00
N ALA A 38 23.90 11.26 9.60
CA ALA A 38 24.64 10.87 8.40
C ALA A 38 24.00 11.47 7.13
N GLU A 39 24.58 12.56 6.61
CA GLU A 39 24.72 12.71 5.16
C GLU A 39 25.54 11.54 4.65
N ALA A 40 25.10 10.91 3.56
CA ALA A 40 25.86 9.88 2.88
C ALA A 40 27.14 10.52 2.30
N ALA A 41 28.29 10.32 2.95
CA ALA A 41 29.57 10.74 2.40
C ALA A 41 30.06 9.73 1.34
N PRO A 42 30.73 10.20 0.27
CA PRO A 42 31.09 9.39 -0.89
C PRO A 42 32.27 8.46 -0.62
N ALA A 43 32.29 7.36 -1.37
CA ALA A 43 33.28 6.30 -1.31
C ALA A 43 34.71 6.82 -1.53
N VAL A 44 35.61 6.45 -0.61
CA VAL A 44 37.06 6.37 -0.87
C VAL A 44 37.63 5.18 -0.11
N GLY A 45 38.30 4.27 -0.83
CA GLY A 45 39.35 3.41 -0.30
C GLY A 45 38.94 2.06 0.30
N GLU A 46 38.95 1.03 -0.56
CA GLU A 46 39.41 -0.35 -0.28
C GLU A 46 39.21 -0.91 1.14
N THR A 47 38.30 -1.86 1.35
CA THR A 47 38.67 -3.27 1.24
C THR A 47 37.45 -4.13 0.92
N GLN A 48 37.59 -5.03 -0.06
CA GLN A 48 36.61 -6.05 -0.38
C GLN A 48 36.30 -6.91 0.85
N ARG A 49 35.10 -6.73 1.43
CA ARG A 49 34.38 -7.81 2.09
C ARG A 49 33.22 -8.20 1.18
N GLN A 50 33.14 -9.49 0.85
CA GLN A 50 31.97 -10.06 0.20
C GLN A 50 30.70 -9.63 0.95
N PRO A 51 29.57 -9.33 0.28
CA PRO A 51 28.31 -9.08 0.95
C PRO A 51 27.80 -10.42 1.49
N GLY A 52 28.36 -10.85 2.62
CA GLY A 52 27.78 -11.88 3.47
C GLY A 52 26.41 -11.41 3.93
N GLU A 53 25.49 -12.36 4.00
CA GLU A 53 24.09 -12.20 4.43
C GLU A 53 23.92 -11.06 5.44
N THR A 54 23.28 -9.97 5.01
CA THR A 54 22.88 -8.87 5.88
C THR A 54 21.99 -9.42 6.99
N GLU A 55 22.56 -9.62 8.19
CA GLU A 55 21.77 -9.95 9.37
C GLU A 55 20.76 -8.83 9.59
N MET A 56 19.47 -9.15 9.42
CA MET A 56 18.40 -8.23 9.82
C MET A 56 18.48 -8.01 11.34
N PRO A 57 18.20 -6.80 11.84
CA PRO A 57 18.15 -6.55 13.27
C PRO A 57 17.19 -7.53 13.95
N LYS A 58 17.74 -8.35 14.84
CA LYS A 58 16.99 -9.25 15.72
C LYS A 58 16.21 -8.44 16.76
N CYS A 59 15.07 -8.98 17.21
CA CYS A 59 14.18 -8.30 18.16
C CYS A 59 14.85 -7.88 19.47
N GLU A 60 15.89 -8.61 19.88
CA GLU A 60 16.69 -8.36 21.08
C GLU A 60 17.45 -7.03 21.04
N HIS A 61 17.78 -6.52 19.85
CA HIS A 61 18.46 -5.23 19.70
C HIS A 61 17.51 -4.02 19.78
N LEU A 62 16.18 -4.24 19.70
CA LEU A 62 15.21 -3.14 19.79
C LEU A 62 14.96 -2.75 21.25
N THR A 63 15.02 -3.70 22.17
CA THR A 63 14.73 -3.48 23.58
C THR A 63 15.76 -2.59 24.29
N SER A 64 16.95 -2.39 23.71
CA SER A 64 17.97 -1.47 24.24
C SER A 64 17.74 0.00 23.83
N LEU A 65 16.77 0.30 22.96
CA LEU A 65 16.47 1.66 22.51
C LEU A 65 15.55 2.41 23.49
N SER A 66 16.01 2.58 24.72
CA SER A 66 15.27 3.32 25.75
C SER A 66 15.33 4.83 25.50
N LYS A 67 14.38 5.57 26.11
CA LYS A 67 14.38 7.05 26.08
C LYS A 67 15.61 7.65 26.79
N GLU A 68 16.23 6.91 27.69
CA GLU A 68 17.42 7.37 28.42
C GLU A 68 18.64 7.42 27.50
N ASP A 69 18.65 6.59 26.45
CA ASP A 69 19.77 6.43 25.52
C ASP A 69 19.55 7.16 24.18
N VAL A 70 18.29 7.23 23.72
CA VAL A 70 17.93 7.78 22.40
C VAL A 70 16.59 8.52 22.49
N ASN A 71 16.37 9.57 21.69
CA ASN A 71 15.04 10.14 21.50
C ASN A 71 14.52 9.88 20.08
N LEU A 72 13.54 8.98 19.96
CA LEU A 72 12.98 8.61 18.67
C LEU A 72 11.82 9.54 18.28
N TYR A 73 11.81 9.98 17.03
CA TYR A 73 10.72 10.77 16.43
C TYR A 73 9.99 10.03 15.31
N CYS A 74 10.72 9.22 14.52
CA CYS A 74 10.21 8.42 13.43
C CYS A 74 10.67 6.97 13.59
N VAL A 75 9.76 6.02 13.40
CA VAL A 75 10.07 4.58 13.45
C VAL A 75 9.54 3.88 12.20
N HIS A 76 10.43 3.14 11.52
CA HIS A 76 10.12 2.36 10.32
C HIS A 76 10.51 0.89 10.52
N LEU A 77 9.53 -0.01 10.45
CA LEU A 77 9.68 -1.45 10.67
C LEU A 77 9.19 -2.20 9.43
N CYS A 78 10.01 -3.09 8.86
CA CYS A 78 9.64 -3.82 7.64
C CYS A 78 10.12 -5.26 7.69
N ASN A 79 9.24 -6.21 7.38
CA ASN A 79 9.56 -7.64 7.26
C ASN A 79 10.17 -8.25 8.54
N MET A 80 9.71 -7.82 9.73
CA MET A 80 10.25 -8.28 11.01
C MET A 80 9.32 -9.25 11.77
N HIS A 81 9.92 -10.09 12.61
CA HIS A 81 9.23 -11.04 13.49
C HIS A 81 9.15 -10.54 14.94
N LEU A 82 8.30 -9.55 15.21
CA LEU A 82 8.24 -8.91 16.52
C LEU A 82 7.40 -9.70 17.54
N THR A 83 7.63 -9.44 18.82
CA THR A 83 6.72 -9.81 19.92
C THR A 83 6.10 -8.55 20.52
N PRO A 84 4.96 -8.64 21.22
CA PRO A 84 4.41 -7.48 21.93
C PRO A 84 5.42 -6.82 22.88
N ASN A 85 6.24 -7.62 23.56
CA ASN A 85 7.29 -7.12 24.44
C ASN A 85 8.38 -6.36 23.68
N SER A 86 8.77 -6.84 22.50
CA SER A 86 9.78 -6.15 21.68
C SER A 86 9.34 -4.79 21.13
N LEU A 87 8.06 -4.40 21.30
CA LEU A 87 7.57 -3.06 20.97
C LEU A 87 7.70 -2.08 22.14
N SER A 88 8.16 -2.52 23.32
CA SER A 88 8.31 -1.68 24.51
C SER A 88 9.24 -0.48 24.28
N PHE A 89 10.20 -0.60 23.37
CA PHE A 89 11.12 0.47 23.00
C PHE A 89 10.43 1.71 22.42
N LEU A 90 9.15 1.60 22.01
CA LEU A 90 8.36 2.75 21.56
C LEU A 90 7.91 3.64 22.73
N ARG A 91 7.96 3.16 23.97
CA ARG A 91 7.53 3.89 25.16
C ARG A 91 8.51 5.01 25.52
N GLY A 92 7.99 6.08 26.09
CA GLY A 92 8.74 7.24 26.56
C GLY A 92 9.04 8.27 25.48
N HIS A 93 9.01 7.88 24.21
CA HIS A 93 9.35 8.75 23.07
C HIS A 93 8.19 9.67 22.67
N THR A 94 8.52 10.77 21.98
CA THR A 94 7.56 11.70 21.37
C THR A 94 7.45 11.43 19.88
N LEU A 95 6.92 10.25 19.52
CA LEU A 95 6.88 9.80 18.14
C LEU A 95 5.89 10.64 17.32
N VAL A 96 6.34 11.09 16.15
CA VAL A 96 5.53 11.79 15.15
C VAL A 96 5.08 10.82 14.06
N GLN A 97 5.91 9.83 13.73
CA GLN A 97 5.62 8.84 12.69
C GLN A 97 5.98 7.43 13.10
N ILE A 98 5.05 6.50 12.85
CA ILE A 98 5.30 5.06 12.93
C ILE A 98 4.82 4.42 11.63
N SER A 99 5.70 3.70 10.96
CA SER A 99 5.38 2.89 9.79
C SER A 99 5.85 1.46 10.00
N ALA A 100 4.92 0.52 9.92
CA ALA A 100 5.21 -0.90 10.05
C ALA A 100 4.55 -1.69 8.92
N SER A 101 5.35 -2.43 8.16
CA SER A 101 4.89 -3.21 7.02
C SER A 101 5.30 -4.67 7.09
N ASN A 102 4.35 -5.56 6.82
CA ASN A 102 4.57 -7.01 6.79
C ASN A 102 5.21 -7.56 8.09
N ILE A 103 4.76 -7.05 9.23
CA ILE A 103 5.18 -7.55 10.54
C ILE A 103 4.37 -8.80 10.91
N VAL A 104 5.06 -9.78 11.49
CA VAL A 104 4.48 -11.04 11.96
C VAL A 104 4.40 -11.03 13.50
N ARG A 105 3.45 -11.79 14.08
CA ARG A 105 3.24 -12.03 15.53
C ARG A 105 2.73 -10.87 16.39
N VAL A 106 2.87 -9.63 15.94
CA VAL A 106 2.20 -8.45 16.56
C VAL A 106 1.03 -7.96 15.73
N ASP A 107 0.10 -7.26 16.36
CA ASP A 107 -1.07 -6.68 15.72
C ASP A 107 -1.31 -5.20 16.09
N LEU A 108 -2.36 -4.59 15.53
CA LEU A 108 -2.72 -3.19 15.76
C LEU A 108 -2.85 -2.86 17.26
N LEU A 109 -3.39 -3.79 18.06
CA LEU A 109 -3.55 -3.57 19.49
C LEU A 109 -2.20 -3.52 20.18
N ASP A 110 -1.28 -4.40 19.80
CA ASP A 110 0.07 -4.45 20.39
C ASP A 110 0.82 -3.14 20.20
N PHE A 111 0.77 -2.58 18.97
CA PHE A 111 1.36 -1.26 18.71
C PHE A 111 0.77 -0.19 19.62
N LEU A 112 -0.56 -0.08 19.67
CA LEU A 112 -1.23 0.94 20.47
C LEU A 112 -1.02 0.73 21.97
N GLN A 113 -0.85 -0.52 22.44
CA GLN A 113 -0.50 -0.89 23.82
C GLN A 113 0.91 -0.46 24.22
N CYS A 114 1.80 -0.27 23.26
CA CYS A 114 3.14 0.23 23.51
C CYS A 114 3.28 1.73 23.36
N LEU A 115 2.24 2.46 22.94
CA LEU A 115 2.24 3.92 22.93
C LEU A 115 1.75 4.47 24.27
N ASP A 116 2.33 5.59 24.68
CA ASP A 116 2.04 6.32 25.91
C ASP A 116 1.64 7.78 25.63
N ALA A 117 1.30 8.52 26.68
CA ALA A 117 0.72 9.86 26.56
C ALA A 117 1.54 10.84 25.68
N PRO A 118 2.88 10.90 25.78
CA PRO A 118 3.70 11.71 24.89
C PRO A 118 3.48 11.38 23.42
N THR A 119 3.56 10.10 23.03
CA THR A 119 3.31 9.70 21.65
C THR A 119 1.86 9.95 21.23
N PHE A 120 0.87 9.73 22.10
CA PHE A 120 -0.53 10.04 21.77
C PHE A 120 -0.74 11.53 21.43
N ALA A 121 0.03 12.41 22.07
CA ALA A 121 -0.04 13.85 21.84
C ALA A 121 0.70 14.31 20.58
N THR A 122 1.60 13.52 20.00
CA THR A 122 2.46 13.97 18.88
C THR A 122 2.29 13.17 17.59
N LEU A 123 1.73 11.96 17.64
CA LEU A 123 1.70 11.07 16.49
C LEU A 123 0.79 11.61 15.38
N GLN A 124 1.38 11.89 14.22
CA GLN A 124 0.70 12.41 13.03
C GLN A 124 0.52 11.35 11.95
N ILE A 125 1.45 10.39 11.85
CA ILE A 125 1.45 9.38 10.80
C ILE A 125 1.54 7.99 11.41
N LEU A 126 0.55 7.14 11.11
CA LEU A 126 0.52 5.75 11.52
C LEU A 126 0.22 4.86 10.30
N SER A 127 1.22 4.10 9.85
CA SER A 127 1.06 3.06 8.83
C SER A 127 1.31 1.69 9.42
N LEU A 128 0.36 0.79 9.24
CA LEU A 128 0.34 -0.57 9.79
C LEU A 128 -0.03 -1.57 8.68
N ARG A 129 0.57 -1.40 7.50
CA ARG A 129 0.25 -2.14 6.27
C ARG A 129 0.56 -3.63 6.42
N GLY A 130 -0.44 -4.46 6.13
CA GLY A 130 -0.26 -5.92 6.04
C GLY A 130 -0.05 -6.63 7.36
N ILE A 131 -0.16 -5.94 8.50
CA ILE A 131 -0.03 -6.56 9.83
C ILE A 131 -1.13 -7.60 10.02
N LYS A 132 -0.72 -8.83 10.37
CA LYS A 132 -1.61 -9.99 10.49
C LYS A 132 -2.15 -10.10 11.92
N MET A 133 -3.40 -9.70 12.14
CA MET A 133 -4.10 -9.92 13.43
C MET A 133 -4.05 -11.39 13.86
N ARG A 134 -3.80 -11.66 15.14
CA ARG A 134 -3.81 -13.02 15.71
C ARG A 134 -5.20 -13.67 15.51
N LYS A 135 -5.24 -14.93 15.09
CA LYS A 135 -6.46 -15.63 14.60
C LYS A 135 -7.62 -15.74 15.61
N LYS A 136 -7.42 -15.41 16.89
CA LYS A 136 -8.34 -15.78 17.99
C LYS A 136 -9.22 -14.68 18.58
N SER A 137 -9.21 -13.44 18.08
CA SER A 137 -9.93 -12.40 18.81
C SER A 137 -10.45 -11.27 17.93
N THR A 138 -11.77 -11.20 17.81
CA THR A 138 -12.51 -10.03 17.32
C THR A 138 -12.47 -8.85 18.31
N LEU A 139 -12.16 -9.11 19.58
CA LEU A 139 -12.06 -8.13 20.67
C LEU A 139 -10.93 -7.11 20.46
N PRO A 140 -9.67 -7.49 20.15
CA PRO A 140 -8.56 -6.56 19.91
C PRO A 140 -8.75 -5.57 18.80
N ALA A 141 -9.47 -5.90 17.72
CA ALA A 141 -9.71 -4.91 16.67
C ALA A 141 -10.58 -3.77 17.20
N ILE A 142 -11.66 -4.07 17.93
CA ILE A 142 -12.55 -3.03 18.50
C ILE A 142 -11.80 -2.23 19.57
N THR A 143 -11.07 -2.90 20.46
CA THR A 143 -10.29 -2.23 21.53
C THR A 143 -9.16 -1.36 20.96
N ALA A 144 -8.44 -1.84 19.94
CA ALA A 144 -7.36 -1.10 19.32
C ALA A 144 -7.88 0.12 18.55
N LEU A 145 -8.92 -0.06 17.75
CA LEU A 145 -9.62 1.04 17.08
C LEU A 145 -10.16 2.06 18.10
N GLY A 146 -10.67 1.59 19.25
CA GLY A 146 -11.10 2.43 20.35
C GLY A 146 -9.99 3.29 20.97
N ARG A 147 -8.70 2.97 20.76
CA ARG A 147 -7.56 3.80 21.16
C ARG A 147 -7.08 4.75 20.07
N LEU A 148 -7.41 4.49 18.80
CA LEU A 148 -7.09 5.43 17.72
C LEU A 148 -7.75 6.79 17.94
N LYS A 149 -8.93 6.84 18.57
CA LYS A 149 -9.57 8.11 18.94
C LYS A 149 -8.72 8.96 19.90
N SER A 150 -7.74 8.40 20.58
CA SER A 150 -6.85 9.16 21.47
C SER A 150 -5.70 9.83 20.71
N LEU A 151 -5.49 9.50 19.43
CA LEU A 151 -4.47 10.09 18.57
C LEU A 151 -5.02 11.35 17.89
N GLN A 152 -5.29 12.39 18.67
CA GLN A 152 -6.01 13.59 18.21
C GLN A 152 -5.25 14.36 17.10
N HIS A 153 -3.93 14.20 17.00
CA HIS A 153 -3.10 14.83 15.96
C HIS A 153 -2.86 13.94 14.73
N LEU A 154 -3.50 12.76 14.65
CA LEU A 154 -3.29 11.84 13.54
C LEU A 154 -3.85 12.42 12.23
N GLN A 155 -2.96 12.64 11.27
CA GLN A 155 -3.27 13.17 9.94
C GLN A 155 -3.25 12.09 8.87
N SER A 156 -2.48 11.02 9.04
CA SER A 156 -2.37 9.93 8.07
C SER A 156 -2.47 8.57 8.73
N LEU A 157 -3.42 7.76 8.25
CA LEU A 157 -3.63 6.39 8.67
C LEU A 157 -3.60 5.44 7.47
N ASP A 158 -2.70 4.46 7.51
CA ASP A 158 -2.68 3.34 6.58
C ASP A 158 -2.90 2.02 7.31
N ILE A 159 -4.05 1.40 7.06
CA ILE A 159 -4.45 0.09 7.60
C ILE A 159 -4.61 -0.95 6.49
N SER A 160 -4.02 -0.70 5.32
CA SER A 160 -4.15 -1.55 4.15
C SER A 160 -3.73 -2.99 4.43
N LEU A 161 -4.40 -3.97 3.81
CA LEU A 161 -4.12 -5.41 3.93
C LEU A 161 -4.27 -6.00 5.35
N THR A 162 -4.83 -5.25 6.31
CA THR A 162 -5.14 -5.73 7.66
C THR A 162 -6.52 -6.41 7.73
N ARG A 163 -6.93 -6.89 8.91
CA ARG A 163 -8.27 -7.48 9.17
C ARG A 163 -9.22 -6.53 9.90
N VAL A 164 -9.13 -5.23 9.61
CA VAL A 164 -10.08 -4.24 10.15
C VAL A 164 -11.43 -4.39 9.45
N ASN A 165 -12.51 -4.47 10.23
CA ASN A 165 -13.87 -4.65 9.71
C ASN A 165 -14.83 -3.51 10.09
N ASN A 166 -14.40 -2.60 10.96
CA ASN A 166 -15.11 -1.44 11.45
C ASN A 166 -14.12 -0.28 11.54
N ILE A 167 -14.50 0.91 11.11
CA ILE A 167 -13.66 2.11 11.23
C ILE A 167 -14.39 3.27 11.92
N ASN A 168 -15.55 3.04 12.54
CA ASN A 168 -16.39 4.10 13.13
C ASN A 168 -15.63 5.00 14.13
N CYS A 169 -14.59 4.49 14.79
CA CYS A 169 -13.75 5.27 15.69
C CYS A 169 -13.05 6.45 15.00
N LEU A 170 -12.86 6.39 13.68
CA LEU A 170 -12.22 7.46 12.91
C LEU A 170 -13.08 8.73 12.84
N ARG A 171 -14.37 8.66 13.20
CA ARG A 171 -15.23 9.85 13.33
C ARG A 171 -14.71 10.84 14.37
N GLU A 172 -14.01 10.35 15.39
CA GLU A 172 -13.35 11.18 16.40
C GLU A 172 -12.13 11.91 15.85
N LEU A 173 -11.66 11.55 14.65
CA LEU A 173 -10.53 12.16 13.95
C LEU A 173 -10.98 12.97 12.72
N LYS A 174 -12.28 13.21 12.56
CA LYS A 174 -12.87 13.85 11.38
C LYS A 174 -12.29 15.23 11.03
N ASP A 175 -11.83 15.94 12.05
CA ASP A 175 -11.30 17.31 11.95
C ASP A 175 -9.77 17.33 11.73
N ASN A 176 -9.12 16.16 11.68
CA ASN A 176 -7.66 16.05 11.58
C ASN A 176 -7.19 15.07 10.49
N LEU A 177 -7.92 13.99 10.24
CA LEU A 177 -7.48 12.91 9.35
C LEU A 177 -7.55 13.35 7.88
N ARG A 178 -6.37 13.44 7.25
CA ARG A 178 -6.18 13.92 5.88
C ARG A 178 -5.93 12.79 4.89
N VAL A 179 -5.33 11.70 5.34
CA VAL A 179 -5.00 10.55 4.51
C VAL A 179 -5.56 9.29 5.17
N LEU A 180 -6.39 8.55 4.44
CA LEU A 180 -6.88 7.24 4.84
C LEU A 180 -6.60 6.24 3.73
N LYS A 181 -5.69 5.30 4.00
CA LYS A 181 -5.43 4.15 3.14
C LYS A 181 -5.95 2.89 3.80
N MET A 182 -6.88 2.24 3.12
CA MET A 182 -7.52 1.00 3.55
C MET A 182 -7.62 0.01 2.38
N TYR A 183 -6.62 0.05 1.50
CA TYR A 183 -6.52 -0.86 0.36
C TYR A 183 -6.52 -2.32 0.82
N GLY A 184 -7.39 -3.14 0.22
CA GLY A 184 -7.32 -4.58 0.36
C GLY A 184 -7.57 -5.08 1.78
N LEU A 185 -8.37 -4.36 2.59
CA LEU A 185 -8.80 -4.87 3.90
C LEU A 185 -9.39 -6.28 3.76
N ARG A 186 -8.93 -7.21 4.61
CA ARG A 186 -9.35 -8.61 4.61
C ARG A 186 -10.71 -8.77 5.31
N VAL A 187 -11.75 -8.22 4.69
CA VAL A 187 -13.13 -8.26 5.19
C VAL A 187 -13.82 -9.59 4.85
N LYS A 188 -14.60 -10.10 5.82
CA LYS A 188 -15.38 -11.34 5.63
C LYS A 188 -16.83 -11.12 5.24
N ARG A 189 -17.35 -9.89 5.41
CA ARG A 189 -18.78 -9.58 5.27
C ARG A 189 -18.97 -8.31 4.45
N ARG A 190 -19.78 -8.39 3.38
CA ARG A 190 -20.09 -7.26 2.49
C ARG A 190 -20.67 -6.05 3.22
N ARG A 191 -21.50 -6.27 4.26
CA ARG A 191 -22.08 -5.20 5.09
C ARG A 191 -21.06 -4.24 5.72
N CYS A 192 -19.77 -4.62 5.80
CA CYS A 192 -18.71 -3.74 6.25
C CYS A 192 -18.56 -2.50 5.35
N PHE A 193 -18.74 -2.62 4.03
CA PHE A 193 -18.58 -1.50 3.09
C PHE A 193 -19.60 -0.39 3.31
N LYS A 194 -20.86 -0.74 3.63
CA LYS A 194 -21.88 0.26 4.03
C LYS A 194 -21.38 1.11 5.21
N ARG A 195 -20.81 0.46 6.22
CA ARG A 195 -20.31 1.12 7.43
C ARG A 195 -19.03 1.93 7.16
N PHE A 196 -18.14 1.40 6.33
CA PHE A 196 -16.95 2.13 5.88
C PHE A 196 -17.35 3.41 5.17
N LEU A 197 -18.22 3.32 4.17
CA LEU A 197 -18.70 4.48 3.43
C LEU A 197 -19.39 5.49 4.34
N SER A 198 -20.27 5.03 5.24
CA SER A 198 -20.90 5.92 6.23
C SER A 198 -19.89 6.67 7.10
N THR A 199 -18.77 6.04 7.49
CA THR A 199 -17.74 6.71 8.29
C THR A 199 -16.90 7.65 7.46
N ILE A 200 -16.49 7.24 6.26
CA ILE A 200 -15.68 8.04 5.33
C ILE A 200 -16.36 9.39 5.06
N LEU A 201 -17.67 9.40 4.82
CA LEU A 201 -18.45 10.61 4.55
C LEU A 201 -18.45 11.64 5.68
N GLU A 202 -18.01 11.26 6.89
CA GLU A 202 -17.92 12.16 8.04
C GLU A 202 -16.53 12.81 8.17
N LEU A 203 -15.51 12.33 7.45
CA LEU A 203 -14.11 12.80 7.53
C LEU A 203 -13.89 14.04 6.64
N GLN A 204 -14.28 15.22 7.14
CA GLN A 204 -14.31 16.44 6.32
C GLN A 204 -12.92 16.95 5.87
N GLU A 205 -11.88 16.64 6.65
CA GLU A 205 -10.49 17.01 6.32
C GLU A 205 -9.78 16.06 5.35
N LEU A 206 -10.48 15.02 4.87
CA LEU A 206 -9.89 13.99 4.05
C LEU A 206 -9.46 14.54 2.68
N ARG A 207 -8.19 14.34 2.34
CA ARG A 207 -7.53 14.79 1.11
C ARG A 207 -7.14 13.61 0.22
N ILE A 208 -6.79 12.46 0.81
CA ILE A 208 -6.41 11.25 0.09
C ILE A 208 -7.19 10.07 0.68
N LEU A 209 -7.93 9.36 -0.17
CA LEU A 209 -8.64 8.15 0.17
C LEU A 209 -8.25 7.02 -0.77
N ASP A 210 -7.69 5.95 -0.22
CA ASP A 210 -7.58 4.68 -0.92
C ASP A 210 -8.49 3.65 -0.26
N ALA A 211 -9.66 3.44 -0.86
CA ALA A 211 -10.64 2.45 -0.46
C ALA A 211 -10.63 1.21 -1.38
N SER A 212 -9.62 1.07 -2.24
CA SER A 212 -9.53 0.02 -3.25
C SER A 212 -9.71 -1.38 -2.64
N HIS A 213 -10.59 -2.20 -3.23
CA HIS A 213 -10.79 -3.57 -2.76
C HIS A 213 -11.15 -4.52 -3.91
N TYR A 214 -10.32 -5.54 -4.11
CA TYR A 214 -10.58 -6.62 -5.06
C TYR A 214 -11.31 -7.78 -4.38
N GLY A 215 -12.49 -8.18 -4.88
CA GLY A 215 -13.18 -9.39 -4.43
C GLY A 215 -14.56 -9.17 -3.80
N VAL A 216 -14.68 -9.35 -2.49
CA VAL A 216 -15.99 -9.32 -1.79
C VAL A 216 -16.42 -7.88 -1.61
N GLY A 217 -17.48 -7.45 -2.30
CA GLY A 217 -17.96 -6.07 -2.34
C GLY A 217 -18.37 -5.70 -3.76
N GLY A 218 -18.87 -4.49 -3.98
CA GLY A 218 -19.20 -3.98 -5.32
C GLY A 218 -20.39 -4.61 -6.04
N ASP A 219 -21.14 -5.48 -5.37
CA ASP A 219 -22.35 -6.14 -5.86
C ASP A 219 -23.64 -5.56 -5.26
N VAL A 220 -23.52 -4.67 -4.27
CA VAL A 220 -24.65 -4.03 -3.60
C VAL A 220 -24.41 -2.53 -3.54
N ARG A 221 -25.30 -1.77 -4.18
CA ARG A 221 -25.36 -0.32 -4.03
C ARG A 221 -25.94 0.03 -2.67
N TYR A 222 -25.26 0.91 -1.94
CA TYR A 222 -25.77 1.45 -0.68
C TYR A 222 -26.31 2.87 -0.87
N GLN A 223 -27.34 3.24 -0.11
CA GLN A 223 -27.90 4.61 -0.09
C GLN A 223 -26.86 5.72 0.17
N HIS A 224 -25.72 5.37 0.78
CA HIS A 224 -24.64 6.33 1.04
C HIS A 224 -23.86 6.71 -0.22
N VAL A 225 -24.00 5.98 -1.32
CA VAL A 225 -23.36 6.31 -2.61
C VAL A 225 -23.92 7.61 -3.18
N ASP A 226 -25.23 7.83 -3.10
CA ASP A 226 -25.85 9.08 -3.57
C ASP A 226 -25.31 10.29 -2.79
N ARG A 227 -25.04 10.10 -1.49
CA ARG A 227 -24.38 11.11 -0.64
C ARG A 227 -22.93 11.32 -1.05
N LEU A 228 -22.17 10.26 -1.32
CA LEU A 228 -20.77 10.39 -1.77
C LEU A 228 -20.67 11.27 -3.02
N CYS A 229 -21.63 11.15 -3.94
CA CYS A 229 -21.66 11.91 -5.18
C CYS A 229 -22.35 13.28 -5.04
N GLY A 230 -22.73 13.67 -3.83
CA GLY A 230 -23.39 14.95 -3.56
C GLY A 230 -22.40 16.11 -3.48
N SER A 231 -22.92 17.34 -3.63
CA SER A 231 -22.14 18.57 -3.46
C SER A 231 -21.75 18.79 -1.99
N GLY A 232 -20.56 19.36 -1.77
CA GLY A 232 -20.04 19.74 -0.44
C GLY A 232 -19.58 18.57 0.44
N VAL A 233 -19.58 17.35 -0.08
CA VAL A 233 -19.10 16.15 0.62
C VAL A 233 -17.59 16.03 0.39
N LEU A 234 -16.83 15.69 1.43
CA LEU A 234 -15.36 15.56 1.36
C LEU A 234 -14.68 16.73 0.63
N PRO A 235 -14.90 17.99 1.08
CA PRO A 235 -14.60 19.20 0.31
C PRO A 235 -13.11 19.38 -0.03
N HIS A 236 -12.23 18.71 0.72
CA HIS A 236 -10.78 18.78 0.58
C HIS A 236 -10.17 17.62 -0.20
N LEU A 237 -10.98 16.68 -0.71
CA LEU A 237 -10.50 15.48 -1.37
C LEU A 237 -9.80 15.81 -2.69
N LYS A 238 -8.59 15.26 -2.84
CA LYS A 238 -7.70 15.43 -4.00
C LYS A 238 -7.42 14.10 -4.69
N GLU A 239 -7.42 13.00 -3.95
CA GLU A 239 -7.10 11.68 -4.50
C GLU A 239 -8.11 10.65 -4.01
N LEU A 240 -8.69 9.90 -4.96
CA LEU A 240 -9.64 8.83 -4.69
C LEU A 240 -9.25 7.56 -5.43
N ASP A 241 -8.90 6.52 -4.70
CA ASP A 241 -8.67 5.18 -5.23
C ASP A 241 -9.83 4.27 -4.79
N ILE A 242 -10.67 3.85 -5.75
CA ILE A 242 -11.80 2.92 -5.53
C ILE A 242 -11.73 1.74 -6.52
N ASN A 243 -10.51 1.30 -6.82
CA ASN A 243 -10.27 0.13 -7.67
C ASN A 243 -11.04 -1.09 -7.11
N GLY A 244 -11.59 -1.91 -7.99
CA GLY A 244 -12.48 -3.02 -7.65
C GLY A 244 -13.92 -2.61 -7.30
N ASN A 245 -14.23 -1.31 -7.31
CA ASN A 245 -15.55 -0.74 -7.06
C ASN A 245 -16.23 -1.26 -5.78
N PRO A 246 -15.63 -1.11 -4.59
CA PRO A 246 -16.15 -1.67 -3.34
C PRO A 246 -17.58 -1.24 -2.99
N PHE A 247 -18.02 -0.08 -3.48
CA PHE A 247 -19.28 0.56 -3.12
C PHE A 247 -20.36 0.47 -4.20
N CYS A 248 -20.09 -0.21 -5.33
CA CYS A 248 -21.05 -0.39 -6.43
C CYS A 248 -21.51 0.97 -7.03
N LEU A 249 -20.54 1.82 -7.35
CA LEU A 249 -20.75 3.02 -8.17
C LEU A 249 -20.94 2.62 -9.64
N THR A 250 -21.62 3.47 -10.39
CA THR A 250 -21.74 3.41 -11.86
C THR A 250 -20.86 4.49 -12.49
N GLY A 251 -20.68 4.46 -13.81
CA GLY A 251 -20.00 5.52 -14.56
C GLY A 251 -20.68 6.88 -14.35
N VAL A 252 -22.02 6.92 -14.27
CA VAL A 252 -22.79 8.14 -13.99
C VAL A 252 -22.48 8.70 -12.60
N ASP A 253 -22.31 7.84 -11.59
CA ASP A 253 -21.90 8.27 -10.25
C ASP A 253 -20.50 8.90 -10.27
N VAL A 254 -19.57 8.32 -11.03
CA VAL A 254 -18.20 8.87 -11.15
C VAL A 254 -18.22 10.24 -11.83
N SER A 255 -19.02 10.42 -12.89
CA SER A 255 -19.19 11.73 -13.53
C SER A 255 -19.71 12.78 -12.54
N LYS A 256 -20.81 12.47 -11.85
CA LYS A 256 -21.43 13.36 -10.86
C LYS A 256 -20.49 13.64 -9.68
N PHE A 257 -19.74 12.64 -9.24
CA PHE A 257 -18.72 12.81 -8.21
C PHE A 257 -17.64 13.78 -8.69
N THR A 258 -17.11 13.58 -9.89
CA THR A 258 -16.06 14.42 -10.47
C THR A 258 -16.50 15.87 -10.61
N GLU A 259 -17.74 16.11 -11.07
CA GLU A 259 -18.37 17.43 -11.15
C GLU A 259 -18.43 18.15 -9.79
N ASN A 260 -18.79 17.42 -8.74
CA ASN A 260 -18.98 17.99 -7.40
C ASN A 260 -17.69 18.14 -6.59
N HIS A 261 -16.54 17.67 -7.08
CA HIS A 261 -15.25 17.71 -6.38
C HIS A 261 -14.17 18.46 -7.21
N PRO A 262 -14.21 19.81 -7.25
CA PRO A 262 -13.32 20.60 -8.11
C PRO A 262 -11.83 20.53 -7.72
N ASN A 263 -11.53 20.11 -6.49
CA ASN A 263 -10.16 19.95 -6.00
C ASN A 263 -9.53 18.61 -6.39
N LEU A 264 -10.31 17.69 -6.97
CA LEU A 264 -9.88 16.35 -7.31
C LEU A 264 -8.76 16.39 -8.36
N LYS A 265 -7.75 15.55 -8.18
CA LYS A 265 -6.55 15.45 -9.02
C LYS A 265 -6.29 14.04 -9.50
N ASN A 266 -6.60 13.02 -8.69
CA ASN A 266 -6.36 11.62 -9.05
C ASN A 266 -7.60 10.77 -8.77
N ILE A 267 -7.97 9.89 -9.70
CA ILE A 267 -9.02 8.89 -9.51
C ILE A 267 -8.57 7.52 -10.02
N GLY A 268 -8.66 6.47 -9.19
CA GLY A 268 -8.40 5.08 -9.59
C GLY A 268 -9.67 4.24 -9.72
N LEU A 269 -9.90 3.69 -10.91
CA LEU A 269 -11.12 3.02 -11.35
C LEU A 269 -10.87 1.64 -12.01
N VAL A 270 -9.72 1.03 -11.75
CA VAL A 270 -9.33 -0.26 -12.34
C VAL A 270 -10.09 -1.42 -11.69
N ALA A 271 -10.22 -2.53 -12.42
CA ALA A 271 -10.81 -3.79 -11.93
C ALA A 271 -12.31 -3.69 -11.53
N TRP A 272 -13.04 -2.75 -12.12
CA TRP A 272 -14.50 -2.71 -12.00
C TRP A 272 -15.11 -3.91 -12.72
N ARG A 273 -16.25 -4.42 -12.24
CA ARG A 273 -16.87 -5.62 -12.81
C ARG A 273 -17.74 -5.32 -14.01
N THR A 274 -18.48 -4.23 -13.96
CA THR A 274 -19.40 -3.74 -14.99
C THR A 274 -18.61 -3.30 -16.23
N PRO A 275 -18.67 -4.05 -17.35
CA PRO A 275 -17.99 -3.66 -18.59
C PRO A 275 -18.53 -2.35 -19.17
N GLU A 276 -19.82 -2.08 -18.96
CA GLU A 276 -20.53 -0.94 -19.54
C GLU A 276 -20.00 0.41 -19.03
N ASP A 277 -19.47 0.45 -17.80
CA ASP A 277 -18.95 1.69 -17.19
C ASP A 277 -17.59 2.11 -17.76
N ARG A 278 -16.86 1.22 -18.44
CA ARG A 278 -15.45 1.48 -18.79
C ARG A 278 -15.27 2.47 -19.94
N PRO A 279 -16.04 2.40 -21.04
CA PRO A 279 -16.02 3.47 -22.05
C PRO A 279 -16.44 4.82 -21.48
N HIS A 280 -17.24 4.84 -20.40
CA HIS A 280 -17.62 6.08 -19.74
C HIS A 280 -16.41 6.74 -19.08
N PHE A 281 -15.45 5.98 -18.55
CA PHE A 281 -14.26 6.54 -17.93
C PHE A 281 -13.37 7.28 -18.93
N ASP A 282 -13.23 6.76 -20.15
CA ASP A 282 -12.51 7.46 -21.23
C ASP A 282 -13.20 8.79 -21.58
N GLY A 283 -14.55 8.81 -21.60
CA GLY A 283 -15.33 10.05 -21.77
C GLY A 283 -15.16 11.07 -20.64
N ILE A 284 -15.07 10.61 -19.38
CA ILE A 284 -14.79 11.47 -18.23
C ILE A 284 -13.36 12.03 -18.32
N CYS A 285 -12.37 11.22 -18.75
CA CYS A 285 -11.01 11.68 -18.98
C CYS A 285 -10.97 12.83 -20.00
N ALA A 286 -11.71 12.71 -21.10
CA ALA A 286 -11.79 13.74 -22.13
C ALA A 286 -12.46 15.03 -21.60
N THR A 287 -13.46 14.90 -20.72
CA THR A 287 -14.19 16.03 -20.13
C THR A 287 -13.36 16.76 -19.06
N TYR A 288 -12.54 16.02 -18.30
CA TYR A 288 -11.74 16.54 -17.18
C TYR A 288 -10.23 16.29 -17.36
N PRO A 289 -9.58 16.94 -18.35
CA PRO A 289 -8.19 16.63 -18.71
C PRO A 289 -7.16 16.95 -17.62
N THR A 290 -7.52 17.82 -16.66
CA THR A 290 -6.67 18.15 -15.50
C THR A 290 -6.73 17.11 -14.38
N ILE A 291 -7.66 16.17 -14.46
CA ILE A 291 -7.81 15.10 -13.48
C ILE A 291 -7.15 13.84 -14.05
N ASN A 292 -6.22 13.32 -13.28
CA ASN A 292 -5.51 12.10 -13.57
C ASN A 292 -6.41 10.89 -13.24
N ILE A 293 -7.29 10.55 -14.17
CA ILE A 293 -8.15 9.36 -14.06
C ILE A 293 -7.36 8.16 -14.59
N VAL A 294 -7.37 7.08 -13.80
CA VAL A 294 -6.73 5.79 -14.11
C VAL A 294 -7.80 4.72 -14.15
N GLY A 295 -8.22 4.40 -15.36
CA GLY A 295 -9.31 3.50 -15.68
C GLY A 295 -9.83 3.81 -17.08
N GLY A 296 -10.31 2.79 -17.78
CA GLY A 296 -10.68 2.89 -19.20
C GLY A 296 -10.07 1.76 -20.00
N GLU A 297 -10.25 1.83 -21.32
CA GLU A 297 -9.82 0.78 -22.25
C GLU A 297 -8.88 1.28 -23.36
N SER A 298 -8.48 2.54 -23.34
CA SER A 298 -7.42 3.03 -24.22
C SER A 298 -6.04 2.48 -23.85
N GLU A 299 -5.12 2.38 -24.83
CA GLU A 299 -3.73 1.95 -24.60
C GLU A 299 -3.06 2.79 -23.50
N ASP A 300 -3.22 4.12 -23.56
CA ASP A 300 -2.66 5.04 -22.56
C ASP A 300 -3.18 4.74 -21.15
N GLN A 301 -4.48 4.45 -21.01
CA GLN A 301 -5.07 4.08 -19.72
C GLN A 301 -4.54 2.74 -19.21
N MET A 302 -4.34 1.74 -20.08
CA MET A 302 -3.73 0.47 -19.69
C MET A 302 -2.30 0.63 -19.23
N ILE A 303 -1.46 1.35 -19.99
CA ILE A 303 -0.07 1.61 -19.64
C ILE A 303 0.02 2.34 -18.30
N LYS A 304 -0.84 3.35 -18.12
CA LYS A 304 -0.93 4.12 -16.88
C LYS A 304 -1.33 3.24 -15.70
N ALA A 305 -2.32 2.37 -15.87
CA ALA A 305 -2.74 1.42 -14.84
C ALA A 305 -1.63 0.41 -14.48
N LEU A 306 -0.92 -0.14 -15.48
CA LEU A 306 0.21 -1.06 -15.28
C LEU A 306 1.32 -0.41 -14.45
N ARG A 307 1.64 0.85 -14.73
CA ARG A 307 2.66 1.61 -13.99
C ARG A 307 2.21 1.94 -12.57
N MET A 308 1.01 2.50 -12.42
CA MET A 308 0.50 3.00 -11.14
C MET A 308 0.26 1.88 -10.12
N TYR A 309 -0.19 0.72 -10.56
CA TYR A 309 -0.54 -0.39 -9.67
C TYR A 309 0.49 -1.53 -9.69
N SER A 310 1.73 -1.21 -10.09
CA SER A 310 2.86 -2.16 -10.18
C SER A 310 3.18 -2.92 -8.89
N ASP A 311 2.82 -2.38 -7.71
CA ASP A 311 2.98 -3.02 -6.41
C ASP A 311 1.73 -3.76 -5.90
N ARG A 312 0.68 -3.89 -6.74
CA ARG A 312 -0.61 -4.49 -6.40
C ARG A 312 -0.93 -5.69 -7.31
N PRO A 313 -0.43 -6.89 -6.97
CA PRO A 313 -0.51 -8.06 -7.86
C PRO A 313 -1.92 -8.43 -8.32
N LEU A 314 -2.94 -8.23 -7.47
CA LEU A 314 -4.33 -8.52 -7.85
C LEU A 314 -4.88 -7.55 -8.92
N TYR A 315 -4.50 -6.27 -8.86
CA TYR A 315 -4.91 -5.31 -9.88
C TYR A 315 -4.08 -5.49 -11.15
N LEU A 316 -2.77 -5.73 -11.04
CA LEU A 316 -1.94 -6.08 -12.21
C LEU A 316 -2.50 -7.27 -12.96
N ARG A 317 -2.81 -8.36 -12.25
CA ARG A 317 -3.48 -9.52 -12.82
C ARG A 317 -4.75 -9.11 -13.58
N SER A 318 -5.63 -8.33 -12.94
CA SER A 318 -6.88 -7.87 -13.56
C SER A 318 -6.67 -6.97 -14.78
N ILE A 319 -5.60 -6.18 -14.81
CA ILE A 319 -5.25 -5.33 -15.95
C ILE A 319 -4.74 -6.20 -17.09
N ILE A 320 -3.85 -7.16 -16.82
CA ILE A 320 -3.32 -8.10 -17.82
C ILE A 320 -4.45 -8.95 -18.43
N GLU A 321 -5.32 -9.52 -17.60
CA GLU A 321 -6.52 -10.25 -18.06
C GLU A 321 -7.42 -9.35 -18.91
N ARG A 322 -7.47 -8.04 -18.65
CA ARG A 322 -8.23 -7.11 -19.48
C ARG A 322 -7.56 -6.84 -20.83
N VAL A 323 -6.25 -6.61 -20.84
CA VAL A 323 -5.48 -6.47 -22.09
C VAL A 323 -5.69 -7.70 -22.98
N ASP A 324 -5.67 -8.89 -22.38
CA ASP A 324 -5.93 -10.17 -23.05
C ASP A 324 -7.32 -10.25 -23.66
N ASN A 325 -8.37 -9.92 -22.89
CA ASN A 325 -9.73 -9.89 -23.41
C ASN A 325 -9.89 -8.91 -24.59
N LEU A 326 -9.26 -7.74 -24.53
CA LEU A 326 -9.30 -6.76 -25.63
C LEU A 326 -8.54 -7.26 -26.86
N HIS A 327 -7.39 -7.91 -26.65
CA HIS A 327 -6.60 -8.53 -27.71
C HIS A 327 -7.37 -9.62 -28.48
N ILE A 328 -8.11 -10.47 -27.77
CA ILE A 328 -8.92 -11.54 -28.39
C ILE A 328 -10.00 -10.95 -29.32
N HIS A 329 -10.52 -9.76 -29.01
CA HIS A 329 -11.50 -9.07 -29.84
C HIS A 329 -10.89 -8.21 -30.95
N ASP A 330 -9.67 -7.69 -30.74
CA ASP A 330 -8.91 -6.90 -31.69
C ASP A 330 -7.40 -7.22 -31.58
N VAL A 331 -6.90 -8.00 -32.53
CA VAL A 331 -5.49 -8.46 -32.56
C VAL A 331 -4.51 -7.28 -32.65
N ALA A 332 -4.93 -6.15 -33.22
CA ALA A 332 -4.11 -4.94 -33.32
C ALA A 332 -3.99 -4.17 -31.99
N TYR A 333 -4.88 -4.44 -31.02
CA TYR A 333 -4.94 -3.72 -29.75
C TYR A 333 -3.63 -3.74 -28.96
N VAL A 334 -2.92 -4.88 -28.95
CA VAL A 334 -1.65 -5.02 -28.22
C VAL A 334 -0.49 -4.48 -29.04
N THR A 335 -0.31 -3.17 -29.07
CA THR A 335 0.85 -2.57 -29.77
C THR A 335 2.17 -3.01 -29.13
N ALA A 336 3.29 -2.84 -29.85
CA ALA A 336 4.62 -3.13 -29.30
C ALA A 336 4.91 -2.31 -28.03
N ASN A 337 4.36 -1.10 -27.94
CA ASN A 337 4.50 -0.23 -26.79
C ASN A 337 3.69 -0.74 -25.58
N LEU A 338 2.43 -1.13 -25.77
CA LEU A 338 1.65 -1.77 -24.71
C LEU A 338 2.30 -3.07 -24.23
N LEU A 339 2.73 -3.92 -25.17
CA LEU A 339 3.39 -5.19 -24.87
C LEU A 339 4.63 -5.00 -23.99
N LYS A 340 5.49 -4.03 -24.32
CA LYS A 340 6.67 -3.69 -23.50
C LYS A 340 6.30 -3.40 -22.04
N HIS A 341 5.22 -2.64 -21.82
CA HIS A 341 4.77 -2.30 -20.46
C HIS A 341 4.16 -3.50 -19.73
N VAL A 342 3.45 -4.36 -20.45
CA VAL A 342 2.92 -5.62 -19.91
C VAL A 342 4.07 -6.52 -19.47
N LEU A 343 5.07 -6.74 -20.32
CA LEU A 343 6.24 -7.56 -20.01
C LEU A 343 7.02 -6.99 -18.81
N THR A 344 7.21 -5.67 -18.77
CA THR A 344 7.83 -4.98 -17.63
C THR A 344 7.05 -5.24 -16.33
N ALA A 345 5.72 -5.14 -16.37
CA ALA A 345 4.87 -5.34 -15.19
C ALA A 345 4.91 -6.81 -14.70
N ILE A 346 4.92 -7.77 -15.62
CA ILE A 346 5.05 -9.20 -15.30
C ILE A 346 6.44 -9.49 -14.72
N GLY A 347 7.50 -9.01 -15.38
CA GLY A 347 8.88 -9.20 -14.94
C GLY A 347 9.14 -8.64 -13.53
N GLY A 348 8.60 -7.46 -13.23
CA GLY A 348 8.66 -6.88 -11.87
C GLY A 348 7.87 -7.67 -10.80
N ASN A 349 7.01 -8.61 -11.22
CA ASN A 349 6.14 -9.39 -10.34
C ASN A 349 6.30 -10.90 -10.57
N ILE A 350 7.48 -11.37 -10.99
CA ILE A 350 7.71 -12.78 -11.35
C ILE A 350 7.44 -13.76 -10.20
N SER A 351 7.64 -13.32 -8.95
CA SER A 351 7.32 -14.09 -7.74
C SER A 351 5.81 -14.25 -7.49
N GLN A 352 4.96 -13.55 -8.23
CA GLN A 352 3.51 -13.55 -8.06
C GLN A 352 2.87 -14.49 -9.07
N ARG A 353 2.67 -15.75 -8.68
CA ARG A 353 2.06 -16.81 -9.52
C ARG A 353 0.87 -16.37 -10.34
N SER A 354 -0.06 -15.61 -9.75
CA SER A 354 -1.27 -15.20 -10.45
C SER A 354 -1.02 -14.16 -11.53
N VAL A 355 -0.01 -13.30 -11.37
CA VAL A 355 0.37 -12.31 -12.39
C VAL A 355 1.08 -13.03 -13.55
N VAL A 356 2.02 -13.92 -13.23
CA VAL A 356 2.73 -14.71 -14.25
C VAL A 356 1.76 -15.59 -15.04
N ALA A 357 0.83 -16.29 -14.38
CA ALA A 357 -0.15 -17.13 -15.07
C ALA A 357 -1.02 -16.33 -16.06
N SER A 358 -1.57 -15.18 -15.64
CA SER A 358 -2.33 -14.31 -16.56
C SER A 358 -1.44 -13.74 -17.67
N GLY A 359 -0.19 -13.43 -17.36
CA GLY A 359 0.80 -12.99 -18.36
C GLY A 359 1.05 -14.05 -19.43
N VAL A 360 1.33 -15.29 -19.02
CA VAL A 360 1.59 -16.41 -19.94
C VAL A 360 0.39 -16.68 -20.85
N ASN A 361 -0.84 -16.59 -20.33
CA ASN A 361 -2.05 -16.73 -21.15
C ASN A 361 -2.11 -15.67 -22.25
N LEU A 362 -1.92 -14.39 -21.89
CA LEU A 362 -1.86 -13.29 -22.85
C LEU A 362 -0.77 -13.51 -23.91
N LEU A 363 0.44 -13.93 -23.48
CA LEU A 363 1.54 -14.18 -24.41
C LEU A 363 1.23 -15.33 -25.38
N TYR A 364 0.56 -16.39 -24.89
CA TYR A 364 0.11 -17.49 -25.73
C TYR A 364 -0.91 -17.00 -26.78
N ASP A 365 -1.90 -16.21 -26.38
CA ASP A 365 -2.92 -15.70 -27.30
C ASP A 365 -2.32 -14.72 -28.33
N ILE A 366 -1.37 -13.86 -27.92
CA ILE A 366 -0.58 -13.04 -28.85
C ILE A 366 0.13 -13.91 -29.89
N VAL A 367 0.86 -14.94 -29.47
CA VAL A 367 1.61 -15.81 -30.39
C VAL A 367 0.68 -16.62 -31.30
N LYS A 368 -0.50 -17.00 -30.81
CA LYS A 368 -1.46 -17.80 -31.56
C LYS A 368 -2.23 -16.98 -32.60
N MET A 369 -2.52 -15.71 -32.31
CA MET A 369 -3.46 -14.90 -33.10
C MET A 369 -2.76 -13.89 -34.01
N ARG A 370 -1.48 -13.57 -33.79
CA ARG A 370 -0.74 -12.64 -34.64
C ARG A 370 0.01 -13.33 -35.78
N ASP A 371 -0.21 -12.83 -36.98
CA ASP A 371 0.57 -13.20 -38.18
C ASP A 371 1.86 -12.37 -38.32
N ASP A 372 1.95 -11.23 -37.63
CA ASP A 372 3.01 -10.22 -37.73
C ASP A 372 4.06 -10.30 -36.59
N LEU A 373 4.14 -11.43 -35.88
CA LEU A 373 5.08 -11.60 -34.75
C LEU A 373 6.53 -11.28 -35.10
N ASN A 374 6.95 -11.55 -36.35
CA ASN A 374 8.30 -11.28 -36.84
C ASN A 374 8.61 -9.79 -36.98
N GLU A 375 7.59 -8.93 -36.96
CA GLU A 375 7.73 -7.47 -37.00
C GLU A 375 7.94 -6.86 -35.61
N LEU A 376 7.71 -7.61 -34.53
CA LEU A 376 8.00 -7.17 -33.18
C LEU A 376 9.52 -7.03 -32.96
N PRO A 377 9.97 -6.03 -32.17
CA PRO A 377 11.37 -5.93 -31.75
C PRO A 377 11.87 -7.24 -31.11
N ARG A 378 13.08 -7.66 -31.50
CA ARG A 378 13.67 -8.93 -31.04
C ARG A 378 13.80 -9.00 -29.52
N GLU A 379 14.03 -7.87 -28.88
CA GLU A 379 14.10 -7.75 -27.42
C GLU A 379 12.78 -8.16 -26.77
N LEU A 380 11.64 -7.73 -27.32
CA LEU A 380 10.32 -8.10 -26.80
C LEU A 380 10.05 -9.60 -27.00
N LEU A 381 10.40 -10.17 -28.16
CA LEU A 381 10.28 -11.61 -28.41
C LEU A 381 11.13 -12.43 -27.43
N GLY A 382 12.34 -11.95 -27.10
CA GLY A 382 13.21 -12.56 -26.10
C GLY A 382 12.60 -12.51 -24.69
N GLU A 383 12.07 -11.36 -24.29
CA GLU A 383 11.40 -11.19 -22.99
C GLU A 383 10.13 -12.05 -22.87
N MET A 384 9.30 -12.12 -23.92
CA MET A 384 8.13 -13.00 -23.97
C MET A 384 8.53 -14.45 -23.73
N THR A 385 9.56 -14.91 -24.44
CA THR A 385 10.08 -16.28 -24.32
C THR A 385 10.57 -16.55 -22.90
N ASN A 386 11.32 -15.62 -22.30
CA ASN A 386 11.83 -15.76 -20.94
C ASN A 386 10.69 -15.86 -19.90
N ILE A 387 9.69 -14.98 -19.99
CA ILE A 387 8.52 -15.02 -19.09
C ILE A 387 7.75 -16.34 -19.25
N ALA A 388 7.55 -16.82 -20.48
CA ALA A 388 6.89 -18.09 -20.73
C ALA A 388 7.67 -19.28 -20.13
N LEU A 389 8.99 -19.31 -20.27
CA LEU A 389 9.85 -20.33 -19.67
C LEU A 389 9.76 -20.33 -18.14
N ILE A 390 9.88 -19.16 -17.51
CA ILE A 390 9.74 -19.03 -16.06
C ILE A 390 8.36 -19.53 -15.61
N GLY A 391 7.30 -19.18 -16.35
CA GLY A 391 5.96 -19.65 -16.09
C GLY A 391 5.82 -21.18 -16.12
N ILE A 392 6.50 -21.85 -17.05
CA ILE A 392 6.51 -23.31 -17.17
C ILE A 392 7.35 -23.96 -16.06
N GLU A 393 8.49 -23.38 -15.70
CA GLU A 393 9.41 -23.93 -14.71
C GLU A 393 8.89 -23.81 -13.28
N GLU A 394 8.39 -22.64 -12.90
CA GLU A 394 7.99 -22.36 -11.51
C GLU A 394 6.59 -22.87 -11.14
N TYR A 395 5.73 -23.15 -12.12
CA TYR A 395 4.29 -23.39 -11.86
C TYR A 395 3.71 -24.68 -12.45
N ARG A 396 4.58 -25.64 -12.83
CA ARG A 396 4.22 -27.02 -13.20
C ARG A 396 3.43 -27.77 -12.13
#